data_AF-A0A7C1BVT2-F1
#
_entry.id   AF-A0A7C1BVT2-F1
#
_cell.length_a   1.000
_cell.length_b   1.000
_cell.length_c   1.000
_cell.angle_alpha   90.00
_cell.angle_beta   90.00
_cell.angle_gamma   90.00
#
_symmetry.space_group_name_H-M   'P 1'
#
loop_
_entity.id
_entity.type
_entity.pdbx_description
1 polymer ?
#
loop_
_entity_poly.entity_id
_entity_poly.type
_entity_poly.pdbx_seq_one_letter_code
_entity_poly.pdbx_strand_id
1 'polypeptide(L)'
;MSKRGRGSRDERERKAIKLIEAALYVSGRPLDLKTLGSVSGLRSKRTLTKLIKQLKESYANRESAIEIVELEDGRYVMQLKTEYTAKVRKLAVRPLLTTGPLKTL
;
A
#
# COMPACT_ATOMS: atom_id res chain seq x y z
N MET A 1 -14.45 -11.73 30.97
CA MET A 1 -13.98 -10.38 30.56
C MET A 1 -13.86 -10.30 29.03
N SER A 2 -14.37 -9.22 28.43
CA SER A 2 -13.91 -8.63 27.15
C SER A 2 -14.37 -9.18 25.77
N LYS A 3 -15.69 -9.27 25.50
CA LYS A 3 -16.20 -9.21 24.10
C LYS A 3 -16.24 -7.77 23.56
N ARG A 4 -16.46 -6.75 24.42
CA ARG A 4 -16.52 -5.32 24.04
C ARG A 4 -15.17 -4.75 23.56
N GLY A 5 -14.05 -5.15 24.16
CA GLY A 5 -12.73 -4.63 23.79
C GLY A 5 -12.22 -5.16 22.44
N ARG A 6 -12.65 -6.36 22.03
CA ARG A 6 -12.24 -6.98 20.76
C ARG A 6 -12.89 -6.30 19.56
N GLY A 7 -14.19 -5.99 19.64
CA GLY A 7 -14.94 -5.33 18.56
C GLY A 7 -14.40 -3.94 18.20
N SER A 8 -14.07 -3.11 19.20
CA SER A 8 -13.50 -1.77 18.97
C SER A 8 -12.11 -1.81 18.32
N ARG A 9 -11.29 -2.80 18.70
CA ARG A 9 -9.97 -3.00 18.08
C ARG A 9 -10.09 -3.40 16.61
N ASP A 10 -10.99 -4.33 16.30
CA ASP A 10 -11.20 -4.80 14.93
C ASP A 10 -11.75 -3.70 14.02
N GLU A 11 -12.60 -2.81 14.55
CA GLU A 11 -13.07 -1.63 13.83
C GLU A 11 -11.93 -0.64 13.55
N ARG A 12 -11.07 -0.40 14.54
CA ARG A 12 -9.87 0.44 14.36
C ARG A 12 -8.91 -0.13 13.32
N GLU A 13 -8.64 -1.44 13.37
CA GLU A 13 -7.78 -2.13 12.39
C GLU A 13 -8.41 -2.05 10.98
N ARG A 14 -9.73 -2.23 10.84
CA ARG A 14 -10.44 -2.07 9.55
C ARG A 14 -10.37 -0.65 9.01
N LYS A 15 -10.56 0.36 9.86
CA LYS A 15 -10.42 1.77 9.46
C LYS A 15 -8.99 2.09 9.03
N ALA A 16 -7.99 1.57 9.76
CA ALA A 16 -6.59 1.74 9.43
C ALA A 16 -6.23 1.13 8.07
N ILE A 17 -6.73 -0.06 7.74
CA ILE A 17 -6.53 -0.68 6.41
C ILE A 17 -7.04 0.24 5.29
N LYS A 18 -8.27 0.77 5.41
CA LYS A 18 -8.84 1.69 4.41
C LYS A 18 -8.01 2.96 4.24
N LEU A 19 -7.46 3.49 5.32
CA LEU A 19 -6.59 4.67 5.29
C LEU A 19 -5.23 4.39 4.65
N ILE A 20 -4.63 3.23 4.93
CA ILE A 20 -3.39 2.77 4.30
C ILE A 20 -3.59 2.58 2.80
N GLU A 21 -4.68 1.93 2.40
CA GLU A 21 -5.06 1.74 1.00
C GLU A 21 -5.19 3.08 0.27
N ALA A 22 -5.98 4.01 0.83
CA ALA A 22 -6.15 5.34 0.26
C ALA A 22 -4.82 6.11 0.15
N ALA A 23 -3.95 6.01 1.16
CA ALA A 23 -2.64 6.65 1.16
C ALA A 23 -1.73 6.12 0.05
N LEU A 24 -1.66 4.79 -0.12
CA LEU A 24 -0.86 4.17 -1.17
C LEU A 24 -1.40 4.46 -2.58
N TYR A 25 -2.73 4.49 -2.73
CA TYR A 25 -3.38 4.82 -3.99
C TYR A 25 -3.08 6.26 -4.42
N VAL A 26 -3.31 7.23 -3.53
CA VAL A 26 -3.17 8.66 -3.86
C VAL A 26 -1.71 9.10 -3.96
N SER A 27 -0.78 8.45 -3.24
CA SER A 27 0.61 8.87 -3.23
C SER A 27 1.29 8.68 -4.58
N GLY A 28 0.91 7.62 -5.31
CA GLY A 28 1.59 7.18 -6.54
C GLY A 28 3.08 6.90 -6.35
N ARG A 29 3.57 6.79 -5.10
CA ARG A 29 4.99 6.64 -4.76
C ARG A 29 5.18 5.80 -3.51
N PRO A 30 6.38 5.20 -3.32
CA PRO A 30 6.66 4.41 -2.13
C PRO A 30 6.54 5.23 -0.83
N LEU A 31 5.81 4.70 0.14
CA LEU A 31 5.60 5.28 1.46
C LEU A 31 6.26 4.41 2.54
N ASP A 32 6.90 5.05 3.51
CA ASP A 32 7.47 4.36 4.68
C ASP A 32 6.40 4.05 5.74
N LEU A 33 6.75 3.15 6.67
CA LEU A 33 5.89 2.80 7.81
C LEU A 33 5.56 4.01 8.70
N LYS A 34 6.42 5.02 8.75
CA LYS A 34 6.21 6.22 9.57
C LYS A 34 5.04 7.04 9.00
N THR A 35 5.01 7.24 7.70
CA THR A 35 3.95 7.94 6.97
C THR A 35 2.65 7.17 7.06
N LEU A 36 2.68 5.86 6.79
CA LEU A 36 1.50 4.99 6.90
C LEU A 36 0.95 4.93 8.33
N GLY A 37 1.83 4.91 9.34
CA GLY A 37 1.46 4.99 10.75
C GLY A 37 0.80 6.31 11.13
N SER A 38 1.35 7.43 10.62
CA SER A 38 0.78 8.76 10.81
C SER A 38 -0.64 8.86 10.24
N VAL A 39 -0.86 8.42 9.00
CA VAL A 39 -2.16 8.48 8.33
C VAL A 39 -3.20 7.55 8.98
N SER A 40 -2.79 6.33 9.37
CA SER A 40 -3.70 5.34 9.96
C SER A 40 -3.92 5.51 11.47
N GLY A 41 -3.16 6.39 12.14
CA GLY A 41 -3.22 6.57 13.60
C GLY A 41 -2.68 5.37 14.38
N LEU A 42 -1.79 4.56 13.77
CA LEU A 42 -1.15 3.41 14.38
C LEU A 42 0.33 3.68 14.63
N ARG A 43 0.80 3.33 15.84
CA ARG A 43 2.22 3.51 16.23
C ARG A 43 3.03 2.22 16.20
N SER A 44 2.35 1.07 16.30
CA SER A 44 2.99 -0.24 16.33
C SER A 44 3.41 -0.66 14.92
N LYS A 45 4.73 -0.72 14.67
CA LYS A 45 5.30 -1.24 13.40
C LYS A 45 4.78 -2.64 13.10
N ARG A 46 4.78 -3.54 14.09
CA ARG A 46 4.27 -4.91 13.94
C ARG A 46 2.81 -4.95 13.49
N THR A 47 1.97 -4.07 14.05
CA THR A 47 0.56 -3.98 13.65
C THR A 47 0.43 -3.42 12.24
N LEU A 48 1.15 -2.36 11.90
CA LEU A 48 1.15 -1.79 10.55
C LEU A 48 1.56 -2.82 9.49
N THR A 49 2.70 -3.49 9.67
CA THR A 49 3.18 -4.53 8.75
C THR A 49 2.16 -5.66 8.60
N LYS A 50 1.51 -6.08 9.69
CA LYS A 50 0.41 -7.07 9.63
C LYS A 50 -0.75 -6.57 8.76
N LEU A 51 -1.22 -5.34 8.96
CA LEU A 51 -2.36 -4.80 8.21
C LEU A 51 -2.02 -4.59 6.73
N ILE A 52 -0.79 -4.14 6.41
CA ILE A 52 -0.32 -4.00 5.03
C ILE A 52 -0.24 -5.37 4.35
N LYS A 53 0.27 -6.40 5.05
CA LYS A 53 0.29 -7.77 4.53
C LYS A 53 -1.13 -8.30 4.25
N GLN A 54 -2.07 -8.06 5.15
CA GLN A 54 -3.48 -8.41 4.95
C GLN A 54 -4.09 -7.70 3.73
N LEU A 55 -3.78 -6.42 3.54
CA LEU A 55 -4.23 -5.66 2.39
C LEU A 55 -3.63 -6.23 1.09
N LYS A 56 -2.33 -6.52 1.07
CA LYS A 56 -1.64 -7.17 -0.05
C LYS A 56 -2.27 -8.51 -0.42
N GLU A 57 -2.52 -9.37 0.56
CA GLU A 57 -3.21 -10.66 0.37
C GLU A 57 -4.63 -10.47 -0.17
N SER A 58 -5.37 -9.45 0.28
CA SER A 58 -6.71 -9.17 -0.25
C SER A 58 -6.70 -8.81 -1.73
N TYR A 59 -5.71 -8.03 -2.19
CA TYR A 59 -5.55 -7.72 -3.62
C TYR A 59 -5.14 -8.96 -4.44
N ALA A 60 -4.27 -9.82 -3.88
CA ALA A 60 -3.88 -11.07 -4.52
C ALA A 60 -5.07 -12.03 -4.68
N ASN A 61 -5.87 -12.23 -3.63
CA ASN A 61 -7.02 -13.14 -3.63
C ASN A 61 -8.18 -12.68 -4.52
N ARG A 62 -8.24 -11.38 -4.86
CA ARG A 62 -9.23 -10.82 -5.79
C ARG A 62 -8.80 -10.89 -7.25
N GLU A 63 -7.63 -11.44 -7.54
CA GLU A 63 -7.03 -11.45 -8.88
C GLU A 63 -6.95 -10.04 -9.51
N SER A 64 -6.70 -9.03 -8.68
CA SER A 64 -6.66 -7.63 -9.12
C SER A 64 -5.49 -7.36 -10.08
N ALA A 65 -5.66 -6.40 -10.99
CA ALA A 65 -4.59 -5.85 -11.82
C ALA A 65 -3.60 -4.97 -11.03
N ILE A 66 -3.97 -4.61 -9.80
CA ILE A 66 -3.18 -3.80 -8.88
C ILE A 66 -2.55 -4.70 -7.82
N GLU A 67 -1.33 -4.38 -7.42
CA GLU A 67 -0.61 -5.04 -6.34
C GLU A 67 -0.01 -4.02 -5.36
N ILE A 68 0.33 -4.51 -4.16
CA ILE A 68 1.11 -3.76 -3.18
C ILE A 68 2.47 -4.44 -3.03
N VAL A 69 3.52 -3.68 -3.32
CA VAL A 69 4.91 -4.15 -3.29
C VAL A 69 5.64 -3.53 -2.11
N GLU A 70 6.40 -4.35 -1.41
CA GLU A 70 7.37 -3.93 -0.40
C GLU A 70 8.74 -3.85 -1.07
N LEU A 71 9.39 -2.70 -0.95
CA LEU A 71 10.73 -2.46 -1.48
C LEU A 71 11.80 -2.88 -0.46
N GLU A 72 13.03 -3.06 -0.93
CA GLU A 72 14.17 -3.48 -0.10
C GLU A 72 14.46 -2.52 1.07
N ASP A 73 14.12 -1.24 0.91
CA ASP A 73 14.26 -0.22 1.96
C ASP A 73 13.07 -0.15 2.94
N GLY A 74 12.14 -1.09 2.86
CA GLY A 74 10.99 -1.21 3.75
C GLY A 74 9.85 -0.22 3.44
N ARG A 75 9.86 0.41 2.26
CA ARG A 75 8.73 1.21 1.77
C ARG A 75 7.72 0.36 1.02
N TYR A 76 6.48 0.84 0.97
CA TYR A 76 5.37 0.16 0.30
C TYR A 76 4.80 1.05 -0.80
N VAL A 77 4.48 0.45 -1.95
CA VAL A 77 3.86 1.14 -3.09
C VAL A 77 2.69 0.33 -3.63
N MET A 78 1.63 1.01 -4.04
CA MET A 78 0.55 0.42 -4.83
C MET A 78 0.79 0.70 -6.31
N GLN A 79 0.83 -0.35 -7.13
CA GLN A 79 1.15 -0.25 -8.55
C GLN A 79 0.36 -1.25 -9.38
N LEU A 80 0.37 -1.07 -10.71
CA LEU A 80 -0.10 -2.09 -11.65
C LEU A 80 0.88 -3.26 -11.70
N LYS A 81 0.36 -4.48 -11.78
CA LYS A 81 1.18 -5.66 -12.08
C LYS A 81 1.86 -5.48 -13.44
N THR A 82 3.10 -5.96 -13.53
CA THR A 82 3.95 -5.83 -14.73
C THR A 82 3.26 -6.32 -16.01
N GLU A 83 2.44 -7.37 -15.93
CA GLU A 83 1.68 -7.94 -17.04
C GLU A 83 0.67 -6.97 -17.69
N TYR A 84 0.14 -6.00 -16.94
CA TYR A 84 -0.78 -4.98 -17.44
C TYR A 84 -0.07 -3.67 -17.78
N THR A 85 1.01 -3.34 -17.06
CA THR A 85 1.74 -2.08 -17.20
C THR A 85 2.11 -1.78 -18.66
N ALA A 86 2.62 -2.76 -19.41
CA ALA A 86 3.02 -2.57 -20.81
C ALA A 86 1.87 -2.12 -21.71
N LYS A 87 0.63 -2.57 -21.44
CA LYS A 87 -0.55 -2.29 -22.28
C LYS A 87 -1.19 -0.94 -21.99
N VAL A 88 -1.15 -0.48 -20.72
CA VAL A 88 -1.89 0.72 -20.29
C VAL A 88 -1.00 1.92 -19.99
N ARG A 89 0.34 1.78 -20.05
CA ARG A 89 1.31 2.86 -19.75
C ARG A 89 1.03 4.17 -20.51
N LYS A 90 0.54 4.09 -21.75
CA LYS A 90 0.22 5.27 -22.59
C LYS A 90 -0.91 6.14 -22.03
N LEU A 91 -1.74 5.60 -21.13
CA LEU A 91 -2.86 6.32 -20.50
C LEU A 91 -2.42 7.15 -19.29
N ALA A 92 -1.20 6.94 -18.77
CA ALA A 92 -0.72 7.67 -17.62
C ALA A 92 -0.40 9.13 -18.03
N VAL A 93 -1.24 10.07 -17.57
CA VAL A 93 -1.12 11.52 -17.83
C VAL A 93 0.20 12.10 -17.28
N ARG A 94 0.80 11.43 -16.30
CA ARG A 94 2.17 11.61 -15.81
C ARG A 94 2.73 10.23 -15.44
N PRO A 95 4.01 9.92 -15.67
CA PRO A 95 4.58 8.66 -15.20
C PRO A 95 4.41 8.58 -13.68
N LEU A 96 3.64 7.61 -13.19
CA LEU A 96 3.52 7.31 -11.75
C LEU A 96 4.87 6.86 -11.17
N LEU A 97 5.84 6.56 -12.04
CA LEU A 97 7.20 6.21 -11.69
C LEU A 97 8.11 7.19 -12.42
N THR A 98 8.80 8.07 -11.68
CA THR A 98 9.97 8.74 -12.24
C THR A 98 10.95 7.66 -12.63
N THR A 99 11.08 7.38 -13.93
CA THR A 99 12.28 6.76 -14.47
C THR A 99 13.42 7.68 -14.07
N GLY A 100 14.18 7.31 -13.04
CA GLY A 100 15.46 7.97 -12.75
C GLY A 100 16.27 8.04 -14.03
N PRO A 101 17.14 9.05 -14.19
CA PRO A 101 17.81 9.31 -15.46
C PRO A 101 18.56 8.04 -15.88
N LEU A 102 18.06 7.37 -16.92
CA LEU A 102 18.82 6.37 -17.65
C LEU A 102 20.00 7.14 -18.24
N LYS A 103 21.12 7.11 -17.50
CA LYS A 103 22.38 7.70 -17.93
C LYS A 103 22.73 7.08 -19.28
N THR A 104 22.57 7.87 -20.34
CA THR A 104 23.29 7.70 -21.59
C THR A 104 24.71 8.20 -21.37
N LEU A 105 25.68 7.29 -21.42
CA LEU A 105 27.03 7.52 -21.92
C LEU A 105 27.40 6.32 -22.79
#